data_AF-A0A6G1GQT8-F1
#
_entry.id   AF-A0A6G1GQT8-F1
#
_cell.length_a   1.000
_cell.length_b   1.000
_cell.length_c   1.000
_cell.angle_alpha   90.00
_cell.angle_beta   90.00
_cell.angle_gamma   90.00
#
_symmetry.space_group_name_H-M   'P 1'
#
loop_
_entity.id
_entity.type
_entity.pdbx_description
1 polymer ?
#
loop_
_entity_poly.entity_id
_entity_poly.type
_entity_poly.pdbx_seq_one_letter_code
_entity_poly.pdbx_strand_id
1 'polypeptide(L)'
;SSVSSIPKFLWCLNSSIKCTFGQIHTGGTAAPIFCCQVCGFKQCAIDHCAWHEGESCEEYRVRTARVHRENEAKSKKYLKRFPPCPNKECRARIAKEDGCDHMTCACKHEFCWICQAPFALISEYGNYFHKRTCEYYSNVR
;
A
#
# COMPACT_ATOMS: atom_id res chain seq x y z
N SER A 1 -9.15 -6.35 -35.94
CA SER A 1 -10.10 -5.32 -35.47
C SER A 1 -10.39 -5.55 -34.00
N SER A 2 -10.14 -4.56 -33.13
CA SER A 2 -10.24 -4.75 -31.68
C SER A 2 -11.68 -4.65 -31.21
N VAL A 3 -12.16 -5.67 -30.48
CA VAL A 3 -13.54 -5.73 -29.95
C VAL A 3 -13.83 -4.61 -28.93
N SER A 4 -12.77 -4.07 -28.31
CA SER A 4 -12.83 -2.94 -27.36
C SER A 4 -13.30 -1.61 -27.97
N SER A 5 -13.38 -1.50 -29.29
CA SER A 5 -13.83 -0.28 -29.99
C SER A 5 -15.36 -0.20 -30.16
N ILE A 6 -16.09 -1.24 -29.76
CA ILE A 6 -17.55 -1.29 -29.87
C ILE A 6 -18.16 -0.51 -28.69
N PRO A 7 -18.96 0.55 -28.95
CA PRO A 7 -19.62 1.30 -27.88
C PRO A 7 -20.44 0.36 -26.99
N LYS A 8 -20.31 0.53 -25.67
CA LYS A 8 -21.02 -0.25 -24.65
C LYS A 8 -20.63 -1.74 -24.57
N PHE A 9 -19.58 -2.19 -25.26
CA PHE A 9 -19.06 -3.54 -25.08
C PHE A 9 -18.29 -3.63 -23.75
N LEU A 10 -18.61 -4.62 -22.93
CA LEU A 10 -18.00 -4.85 -21.63
C LEU A 10 -17.56 -6.30 -21.49
N TRP A 11 -16.36 -6.49 -20.93
CA TRP A 11 -15.85 -7.79 -20.53
C TRP A 11 -16.37 -8.18 -19.15
N CYS A 12 -16.64 -9.47 -18.96
CA CYS A 12 -16.94 -10.02 -17.66
C CYS A 12 -15.72 -9.90 -16.73
N LEU A 13 -15.93 -9.41 -15.51
CA LEU A 13 -14.88 -9.22 -14.50
C LEU A 13 -14.74 -10.41 -13.54
N ASN A 14 -15.42 -11.54 -13.80
CA ASN A 14 -15.36 -12.71 -12.92
C ASN A 14 -14.01 -13.43 -13.05
N SER A 15 -13.04 -12.98 -12.26
CA SER A 15 -11.70 -13.55 -12.18
C SER A 15 -11.65 -14.90 -11.48
N SER A 16 -12.61 -15.21 -10.60
CA SER A 16 -12.68 -16.49 -9.87
C SER A 16 -12.76 -17.70 -10.79
N ILE A 17 -13.40 -17.55 -11.95
CA ILE A 17 -13.47 -18.58 -13.00
C ILE A 17 -12.74 -18.17 -14.29
N LYS A 18 -12.02 -17.04 -14.27
CA LYS A 18 -11.34 -16.44 -15.43
C LYS A 18 -12.27 -16.34 -16.66
N CYS A 19 -13.49 -15.85 -16.46
CA CYS A 19 -14.44 -15.68 -17.54
C CYS A 19 -13.91 -14.66 -18.56
N THR A 20 -13.75 -15.07 -19.81
CA THR A 20 -13.30 -14.19 -20.91
C THR A 20 -14.45 -13.77 -21.80
N PHE A 21 -15.71 -13.92 -21.36
CA PHE A 21 -16.87 -13.52 -22.13
C PHE A 21 -17.06 -12.01 -22.08
N GLY A 22 -17.40 -11.41 -23.22
CA GLY A 22 -17.79 -10.01 -23.30
C GLY A 22 -19.09 -9.87 -24.09
N GLN A 23 -19.88 -8.85 -23.76
CA GLN A 23 -21.18 -8.59 -24.36
C GLN A 23 -21.47 -7.09 -24.40
N ILE A 24 -22.42 -6.70 -25.25
CA ILE A 24 -22.88 -5.32 -25.33
C ILE A 24 -23.87 -5.06 -24.20
N HIS A 25 -23.64 -4.00 -23.43
CA HIS A 25 -24.52 -3.54 -22.36
C HIS A 25 -25.38 -2.37 -22.83
N THR A 26 -26.63 -2.63 -23.21
CA THR A 26 -27.51 -1.60 -23.78
C THR A 26 -28.21 -0.72 -22.75
N GLY A 27 -28.20 -1.11 -21.47
CA GLY A 27 -28.93 -0.45 -20.36
C GLY A 27 -28.49 0.98 -20.04
N GLY A 28 -27.28 1.38 -20.44
CA GLY A 28 -26.77 2.74 -20.22
C GLY A 28 -26.60 3.08 -18.73
N THR A 29 -26.52 4.36 -18.40
CA THR A 29 -26.28 4.81 -17.02
C THR A 29 -27.49 4.64 -16.10
N ALA A 30 -28.70 4.55 -16.66
CA ALA A 30 -29.94 4.33 -15.90
C ALA A 30 -30.15 2.87 -15.47
N ALA A 31 -29.50 1.91 -16.14
CA ALA A 31 -29.54 0.50 -15.78
C ALA A 31 -28.12 -0.07 -15.74
N PRO A 32 -27.29 0.31 -14.75
CA PRO A 32 -25.86 0.03 -14.72
C PRO A 32 -25.49 -1.42 -14.42
N ILE A 33 -26.48 -2.30 -14.20
CA ILE A 33 -26.25 -3.70 -13.89
C ILE A 33 -25.90 -4.45 -15.18
N PHE A 34 -24.64 -4.85 -15.31
CA PHE A 34 -24.24 -5.85 -16.28
C PHE A 34 -24.38 -7.24 -15.65
N CYS A 35 -25.06 -8.15 -16.34
CA CYS A 35 -25.13 -9.56 -15.97
C CYS A 35 -24.50 -10.40 -17.08
N CYS A 36 -23.44 -11.14 -16.77
CA CYS A 36 -22.74 -11.99 -17.72
C CYS A 36 -23.67 -13.11 -18.21
N GLN A 37 -23.90 -13.23 -19.52
CA GLN A 37 -24.76 -14.26 -20.09
C GLN A 37 -24.20 -15.68 -19.98
N VAL A 38 -22.89 -15.82 -19.74
CA VAL A 38 -22.22 -17.14 -19.62
C VAL A 38 -22.16 -17.62 -18.17
N CYS A 39 -21.76 -16.75 -17.24
CA CYS A 39 -21.52 -17.16 -15.85
C CYS A 39 -22.44 -16.52 -14.81
N GLY A 40 -23.36 -15.64 -15.23
CA GLY A 40 -24.29 -14.96 -14.32
C GLY A 40 -23.67 -13.90 -13.42
N PHE A 41 -22.36 -13.64 -13.51
CA PHE A 41 -21.69 -12.64 -12.68
C PHE A 41 -22.28 -11.24 -12.94
N LYS A 42 -22.69 -10.58 -11.85
CA LYS A 42 -23.19 -9.20 -11.88
C LYS A 42 -22.04 -8.22 -11.60
N GLN A 43 -21.92 -7.20 -12.44
CA GLN A 43 -20.95 -6.12 -12.29
C GLN A 43 -21.57 -4.76 -12.59
N CYS A 44 -21.00 -3.69 -12.06
CA CYS A 44 -21.37 -2.33 -12.39
C CYS A 44 -20.73 -1.92 -13.73
N ALA A 45 -21.55 -1.48 -14.68
CA ALA A 45 -21.10 -0.99 -15.99
C ALA A 45 -20.47 0.41 -15.94
N ILE A 46 -20.67 1.15 -14.84
CA ILE A 46 -20.17 2.53 -14.66
C ILE A 46 -18.82 2.51 -13.93
N ASP A 47 -18.76 1.87 -12.76
CA ASP A 47 -17.54 1.84 -11.93
C ASP A 47 -16.66 0.62 -12.20
N HIS A 48 -17.04 -0.24 -13.15
CA HIS A 48 -16.28 -1.40 -13.60
C HIS A 48 -15.78 -2.29 -12.45
N CYS A 49 -16.69 -2.65 -11.55
CA CYS A 49 -16.43 -3.49 -10.38
C CYS A 49 -17.56 -4.51 -10.17
N ALA A 50 -17.42 -5.41 -9.20
CA ALA A 50 -18.52 -6.29 -8.80
C ALA A 50 -19.76 -5.47 -8.43
N TRP A 51 -20.95 -6.02 -8.71
CA TRP A 51 -22.20 -5.30 -8.46
C TRP A 51 -22.37 -4.99 -6.97
N HIS A 52 -22.66 -3.72 -6.66
CA HIS A 52 -22.86 -3.21 -5.31
C HIS A 52 -24.36 -3.10 -5.00
N GLU A 53 -24.95 -4.22 -4.60
CA GLU A 53 -26.39 -4.32 -4.26
C GLU A 53 -26.77 -3.30 -3.17
N GLY A 54 -27.87 -2.58 -3.38
CA GLY A 54 -28.43 -1.63 -2.41
C GLY A 54 -27.72 -0.28 -2.33
N GLU A 55 -26.71 -0.01 -3.16
CA GLU A 55 -26.01 1.28 -3.22
C GLU A 55 -26.04 1.85 -4.64
N SER A 56 -26.24 3.16 -4.76
CA SER A 56 -25.96 3.91 -5.99
C SER A 56 -24.46 3.94 -6.29
N CYS A 57 -24.10 4.23 -7.54
CA CYS A 57 -22.68 4.38 -7.94
C CYS A 57 -21.97 5.49 -7.15
N GLU A 58 -22.70 6.56 -6.77
CA GLU A 58 -22.13 7.64 -5.97
C GLU A 58 -21.84 7.20 -4.53
N GLU A 59 -22.79 6.50 -3.88
CA GLU A 59 -22.58 5.95 -2.54
C GLU A 59 -21.43 4.94 -2.52
N TYR A 60 -21.33 4.10 -3.56
CA TYR A 60 -20.21 3.16 -3.74
C TYR A 60 -18.86 3.89 -3.80
N ARG A 61 -18.74 4.98 -4.59
CA ARG A 61 -17.52 5.78 -4.69
C ARG A 61 -17.15 6.43 -3.36
N VAL A 62 -18.12 7.02 -2.66
CA VAL A 62 -17.90 7.64 -1.35
C VAL A 62 -17.40 6.60 -0.34
N ARG A 63 -18.05 5.44 -0.27
CA ARG A 63 -17.66 4.34 0.63
C ARG A 63 -16.26 3.82 0.31
N THR A 64 -15.98 3.53 -0.96
CA THR A 64 -14.66 3.01 -1.38
C THR A 64 -13.55 4.04 -1.14
N ALA A 65 -13.76 5.31 -1.47
CA ALA A 65 -12.80 6.38 -1.18
C ALA A 65 -12.52 6.54 0.32
N ARG A 66 -13.53 6.35 1.18
CA ARG A 66 -13.33 6.31 2.64
C ARG A 66 -12.47 5.12 3.05
N VAL A 67 -12.83 3.91 2.61
CA VAL A 67 -12.08 2.68 2.92
C VAL A 67 -10.63 2.75 2.44
N HIS A 68 -10.39 3.28 1.23
CA HIS A 68 -9.04 3.48 0.71
C HIS A 68 -8.23 4.42 1.59
N ARG A 69 -8.79 5.58 1.98
CA ARG A 69 -8.11 6.53 2.87
C ARG A 69 -7.80 5.92 4.25
N GLU A 70 -8.74 5.17 4.82
CA GLU A 70 -8.52 4.48 6.10
C GLU A 70 -7.42 3.41 5.99
N ASN A 71 -7.43 2.63 4.91
CA ASN A 71 -6.41 1.60 4.65
C ASN A 71 -5.03 2.21 4.42
N GLU A 72 -4.95 3.32 3.68
CA GLU A 72 -3.71 4.08 3.52
C GLU A 72 -3.19 4.63 4.86
N ALA A 73 -4.07 5.19 5.68
CA ALA A 73 -3.70 5.70 7.00
C ALA A 73 -3.19 4.58 7.91
N LYS A 74 -3.86 3.42 7.92
CA LYS A 74 -3.43 2.21 8.64
C LYS A 74 -2.08 1.70 8.13
N SER A 75 -1.91 1.61 6.80
CA SER A 75 -0.65 1.19 6.16
C SER A 75 0.50 2.13 6.52
N LYS A 76 0.30 3.45 6.42
CA LYS A 76 1.30 4.46 6.82
C LYS A 76 1.65 4.33 8.30
N LYS A 77 0.67 4.12 9.19
CA LYS A 77 0.91 3.91 10.62
C LYS A 77 1.69 2.62 10.89
N TYR A 78 1.37 1.54 10.20
CA TYR A 78 2.09 0.27 10.30
C TYR A 78 3.55 0.41 9.87
N LEU A 79 3.79 1.06 8.72
CA LEU A 79 5.13 1.27 8.18
C LEU A 79 6.03 2.14 9.08
N LYS A 80 5.46 3.00 9.94
CA LYS A 80 6.24 3.79 10.92
C LYS A 80 6.96 2.91 11.95
N ARG A 81 6.53 1.66 12.16
CA ARG A 81 7.23 0.69 13.02
C ARG A 81 8.55 0.20 12.42
N PHE A 82 8.74 0.42 11.11
CA PHE A 82 9.90 -0.03 10.36
C PHE A 82 10.61 1.20 9.77
N PRO A 83 11.48 1.88 10.56
CA PRO A 83 12.21 3.04 10.09
C PRO A 83 13.11 2.69 8.90
N PRO A 84 13.35 3.64 7.99
CA PRO A 84 14.30 3.45 6.90
C PRO A 84 15.74 3.43 7.42
N CYS A 85 16.61 2.68 6.74
CA CYS A 85 18.06 2.74 6.91
C CYS A 85 18.55 4.21 6.84
N PRO A 86 19.42 4.66 7.76
CA PRO A 86 19.95 6.01 7.74
C PRO A 86 20.93 6.26 6.59
N ASN A 87 21.48 5.21 5.97
CA ASN A 87 22.22 5.33 4.73
C ASN A 87 21.28 5.84 3.62
N LYS A 88 21.60 7.03 3.07
CA LYS A 88 20.82 7.74 2.04
C LYS A 88 20.72 6.97 0.74
N GLU A 89 21.71 6.15 0.40
CA GLU A 89 21.72 5.32 -0.81
C GLU A 89 20.89 4.04 -0.64
N CYS A 90 20.62 3.61 0.60
CA CYS A 90 19.89 2.37 0.88
C CYS A 90 18.41 2.60 1.19
N ARG A 91 18.12 3.35 2.27
CA ARG A 91 16.75 3.69 2.72
C ARG A 91 15.75 2.52 2.89
N ALA A 92 16.21 1.27 2.82
CA ALA A 92 15.38 0.08 3.05
C ALA A 92 14.73 0.14 4.43
N ARG A 93 13.47 -0.29 4.55
CA ARG A 93 12.80 -0.35 5.86
C ARG A 93 13.34 -1.51 6.68
N ILE A 94 13.65 -1.25 7.94
CA ILE A 94 14.32 -2.20 8.83
C ILE A 94 13.37 -2.57 9.97
N ALA A 95 13.32 -3.85 10.31
CA ALA A 95 12.68 -4.34 11.53
C ALA A 95 13.75 -4.47 12.62
N LYS A 96 13.39 -4.12 13.86
CA LYS A 96 14.27 -4.42 15.00
C LYS A 96 14.30 -5.92 15.19
N GLU A 97 15.49 -6.49 15.32
CA GLU A 97 15.65 -7.83 15.89
C GLU A 97 15.84 -7.66 17.41
N ASP A 98 15.22 -8.52 18.22
CA ASP A 98 15.33 -8.43 19.68
C ASP A 98 16.80 -8.55 20.13
N GLY A 99 17.21 -7.74 21.12
CA GLY A 99 18.57 -7.82 21.69
C GLY A 99 19.23 -6.46 21.95
N CYS A 100 19.73 -5.79 20.91
CA CYS A 100 20.61 -4.61 21.04
C CYS A 100 20.14 -3.43 20.19
N ASP A 101 20.50 -2.20 20.57
CA ASP A 101 20.26 -1.00 19.76
C ASP A 101 21.40 -0.69 18.79
N HIS A 102 22.49 -1.46 18.79
CA HIS A 102 23.44 -1.44 17.67
C HIS A 102 22.92 -2.35 16.56
N MET A 103 22.49 -1.76 15.45
CA MET A 103 21.85 -2.47 14.33
C MET A 103 22.73 -2.41 13.09
N THR A 104 22.78 -3.52 12.36
CA THR A 104 23.43 -3.61 11.04
C THR A 104 22.37 -3.80 9.96
N CYS A 105 22.31 -2.91 8.98
CA CYS A 105 21.45 -3.08 7.82
C CYS A 105 22.01 -4.13 6.84
N ALA A 106 21.18 -4.71 5.97
CA ALA A 106 21.63 -5.56 4.87
C ALA A 106 22.66 -4.89 3.95
N CYS A 107 22.61 -3.55 3.81
CA CYS A 107 23.62 -2.75 3.10
C CYS A 107 24.93 -2.56 3.88
N LYS A 108 25.10 -3.27 5.01
CA LYS A 108 26.25 -3.23 5.92
C LYS A 108 26.44 -1.92 6.69
N HIS A 109 25.51 -0.97 6.57
CA HIS A 109 25.54 0.23 7.40
C HIS A 109 25.15 -0.10 8.85
N GLU A 110 26.04 0.24 9.78
CA GLU A 110 25.87 0.07 11.21
C GLU A 110 25.43 1.37 11.88
N PHE A 111 24.41 1.30 12.73
CA PHE A 111 23.80 2.49 13.33
C PHE A 111 23.09 2.17 14.66
N CYS A 112 22.85 3.21 15.45
CA CYS A 112 22.01 3.13 16.64
C CYS A 112 20.52 3.09 16.27
N TRP A 113 19.78 2.08 16.70
CA TRP A 113 18.34 1.92 16.45
C TRP A 113 17.51 3.11 16.94
N ILE A 114 17.83 3.61 18.13
CA ILE A 114 17.07 4.67 18.81
C ILE A 114 17.22 6.01 18.09
N CYS A 115 18.46 6.39 17.78
CA CYS A 115 18.75 7.73 17.27
C CYS A 115 19.21 7.78 15.82
N GLN A 116 19.43 6.63 15.18
CA GLN A 116 19.89 6.51 13.79
C GLN A 116 21.26 7.13 13.55
N ALA A 117 22.07 7.31 14.60
CA ALA A 117 23.44 7.79 14.48
C ALA A 117 24.36 6.68 13.94
N PRO A 118 25.31 6.99 13.03
CA PRO A 118 26.24 6.01 12.49
C PRO A 118 27.14 5.44 13.59
N PHE A 119 27.28 4.12 13.64
CA PHE A 119 28.06 3.46 14.68
C PHE A 119 29.57 3.75 14.55
N ALA A 120 30.07 3.94 13.33
CA ALA A 120 31.46 4.35 13.09
C ALA A 120 31.84 5.61 13.90
N LEU A 121 30.97 6.62 13.93
CA LEU A 121 31.22 7.85 14.69
C LEU A 121 31.09 7.64 16.20
N ILE A 122 30.13 6.82 16.64
CA ILE A 122 29.98 6.47 18.06
C ILE A 122 31.20 5.69 18.56
N SER A 123 31.74 4.78 17.74
CA SER A 123 32.92 3.98 18.09
C SER A 123 34.19 4.82 18.12
N GLU A 124 34.31 5.82 17.25
CA GLU A 124 35.50 6.69 17.16
C GLU A 124 35.50 7.79 18.24
N TYR A 125 34.34 8.37 18.52
CA TYR A 125 34.23 9.59 19.34
C TYR A 125 33.35 9.42 20.60
N GLY A 126 32.86 8.22 20.85
CA GLY A 126 32.10 7.86 22.04
C GLY A 126 30.65 8.34 22.04
N ASN A 127 30.06 8.29 23.23
CA ASN A 127 28.62 8.47 23.46
C ASN A 127 28.09 9.87 23.11
N TYR A 128 28.96 10.85 22.91
CA TYR A 128 28.60 12.20 22.46
C TYR A 128 27.97 12.22 21.05
N PHE A 129 28.27 11.23 20.21
CA PHE A 129 27.77 11.17 18.82
C PHE A 129 26.40 10.53 18.66
N HIS A 130 25.82 9.99 19.74
CA HIS A 130 24.38 9.78 19.76
C HIS A 130 23.64 11.12 19.64
N LYS A 131 22.41 11.11 19.12
CA LYS A 131 21.58 12.34 19.19
C LYS A 131 21.23 12.63 20.64
N ARG A 132 21.08 13.90 21.01
CA ARG A 132 20.71 14.33 22.37
C ARG A 132 19.42 13.71 22.92
N THR A 133 18.55 13.19 22.05
CA THR A 133 17.31 12.49 22.43
C THR A 133 17.51 10.99 22.64
N CYS A 134 18.72 10.47 22.47
CA CYS A 134 19.09 9.08 22.67
C CYS A 134 19.48 8.85 24.13
N GLU A 135 19.06 7.74 24.73
CA GLU A 135 19.44 7.40 26.10
C GLU A 135 20.95 7.19 26.29
N TYR A 136 21.63 6.71 25.24
CA TYR A 136 23.08 6.56 25.22
C TYR A 136 23.85 7.87 25.04
N TYR A 137 23.19 9.00 24.84
CA TYR A 137 23.88 10.28 24.69
C TYR A 137 24.55 10.70 26.00
N SER A 138 25.85 10.98 25.93
CA SER A 138 26.63 11.53 27.04
C SER A 138 27.40 12.76 26.57
N ASN A 139 27.36 13.84 27.36
CA ASN A 139 28.20 15.01 27.14
C ASN A 139 29.62 14.86 27.72
N VAL A 140 29.90 13.76 28.40
CA VAL A 140 31.21 13.39 28.93
C VAL A 140 31.97 12.64 27.84
N ARG A 141 33.13 13.17 27.46
CA ARG A 141 34.04 12.57 26.47
C ARG A 141 34.94 11.53 27.14
#